data_AF-A0A7C7X154-F1
#
_entry.id   AF-A0A7C7X154-F1
#
_cell.length_a   1.000
_cell.length_b   1.000
_cell.length_c   1.000
_cell.angle_alpha   90.00
_cell.angle_beta   90.00
_cell.angle_gamma   90.00
#
_symmetry.space_group_name_H-M   'P 1'
#
loop_
_entity.id
_entity.type
_entity.pdbx_description
1 polymer ?
#
loop_
_entity_poly.entity_id
_entity_poly.type
_entity_poly.pdbx_seq_one_letter_code
_entity_poly.pdbx_strand_id
1 'polypeptide(L)' 'MDEKDDLSLVQKIVSRVNHEPILINDILTILENEPKIFEINLNVNRNAGNEKSEKEDIEFLKNKENQSE' A
#
# COMPACT_ATOMS: atom_id res chain seq x y z
N MET A 1 -5.92 3.34 -3.00
CA MET A 1 -4.85 2.59 -3.69
C MET A 1 -3.69 3.57 -3.79
N ASP A 2 -3.10 3.93 -2.64
CA ASP A 2 -2.72 5.34 -2.41
C ASP A 2 -1.22 5.60 -2.27
N GLU A 3 -0.34 4.65 -2.58
CA GLU A 3 1.10 4.90 -2.65
C GLU A 3 1.64 4.56 -4.04
N LYS A 4 2.34 5.52 -4.66
CA LYS A 4 2.95 5.40 -6.00
C LYS A 4 3.85 4.15 -6.12
N ASP A 5 4.36 3.71 -4.99
CA ASP A 5 5.27 2.60 -4.82
C ASP A 5 4.57 1.23 -4.96
N ASP A 6 3.28 1.12 -4.62
CA ASP A 6 2.46 -0.08 -4.84
C ASP A 6 2.31 -0.38 -6.33
N LEU A 7 1.98 0.63 -7.13
CA LEU A 7 1.84 0.47 -8.59
C LEU A 7 3.19 0.10 -9.22
N SER A 8 4.28 0.72 -8.76
CA SER A 8 5.62 0.38 -9.23
C SER A 8 6.01 -1.06 -8.88
N LEU A 9 5.60 -1.56 -7.71
CA LEU A 9 5.83 -2.93 -7.29
C LEU A 9 5.10 -3.91 -8.21
N VAL A 10 3.81 -3.69 -8.44
CA VAL A 10 3.00 -4.53 -9.33
C VAL A 10 3.55 -4.54 -10.75
N GLN A 11 3.91 -3.38 -11.30
CA GLN A 11 4.51 -3.28 -12.64
C GLN A 11 5.82 -4.06 -12.75
N LYS A 12 6.68 -4.00 -11.71
CA LYS A 12 7.95 -4.75 -11.67
C LYS A 12 7.74 -6.26 -11.59
N ILE A 13 6.71 -6.72 -10.88
CA ILE A 13 6.37 -8.15 -10.80
C ILE A 13 5.84 -8.62 -12.15
N VAL A 14 4.87 -7.91 -12.73
CA VAL A 14 4.28 -8.26 -14.03
C VAL A 14 5.32 -8.24 -15.14
N SER A 15 6.26 -7.28 -15.15
CA SER A 15 7.31 -7.21 -16.17
C SER A 15 8.30 -8.39 -16.15
N ARG A 16 8.29 -9.23 -15.11
CA ARG A 16 9.14 -10.42 -14.98
C ARG A 16 8.45 -11.71 -15.41
N VAL A 17 7.14 -11.69 -15.55
CA VAL A 17 6.34 -12.84 -15.97
C VAL A 17 6.02 -12.66 -17.45
N ASN A 18 6.56 -13.54 -18.29
CA ASN A 18 6.42 -13.47 -19.76
C ASN A 18 5.29 -14.37 -20.29
N HIS A 19 4.35 -14.77 -19.44
CA HIS A 19 3.26 -15.67 -19.81
C HIS A 19 1.94 -15.25 -19.14
N GLU A 20 0.84 -15.68 -19.74
CA GLU A 20 -0.51 -15.49 -19.20
C GLU A 20 -1.21 -16.86 -19.11
N PRO A 21 -1.93 -17.16 -18.02
CA PRO A 21 -2.18 -16.32 -16.84
C PRO A 21 -1.00 -16.31 -15.84
N ILE A 22 -0.81 -15.20 -15.14
CA ILE A 22 0.17 -15.10 -14.05
C ILE A 22 -0.28 -15.97 -12.87
N LEU A 23 0.56 -16.92 -12.46
CA LEU A 23 0.28 -17.82 -11.34
C LEU A 23 0.92 -17.31 -10.06
N ILE A 24 0.35 -17.68 -8.91
CA ILE A 24 0.93 -17.36 -7.59
C ILE A 24 2.37 -17.89 -7.48
N ASN A 25 2.65 -19.05 -8.06
CA ASN A 25 4.00 -19.62 -8.06
C ASN A 25 5.01 -18.72 -8.77
N ASP A 26 4.63 -18.02 -9.85
CA ASP A 26 5.54 -17.07 -10.52
C ASP A 26 5.93 -15.94 -9.57
N ILE A 27 4.96 -15.43 -8.80
CA ILE A 27 5.18 -14.38 -7.81
C ILE A 27 6.06 -14.88 -6.67
N LEU A 28 5.84 -16.10 -6.16
CA LEU A 28 6.65 -16.72 -5.12
C LEU A 28 8.10 -16.94 -5.59
N THR A 29 8.30 -17.40 -6.82
CA THR A 29 9.64 -17.56 -7.40
C THR A 29 10.35 -16.21 -7.56
N ILE A 30 9.64 -15.14 -7.94
CA ILE A 30 10.21 -13.79 -8.00
C ILE A 30 10.59 -13.30 -6.59
N LEU A 31 9.75 -13.56 -5.58
CA LEU A 31 10.00 -13.21 -4.18
C LEU A 31 11.27 -13.89 -3.64
N GLU A 32 11.47 -15.16 -3.94
CA GLU A 32 12.64 -15.94 -3.52
C GLU A 32 13.92 -15.48 -4.21
N ASN A 33 13.86 -15.18 -5.51
CA ASN A 33 15.04 -14.82 -6.30
C ASN A 33 15.41 -13.33 -6.22
N GLU A 34 14.44 -12.45 -6.04
CA GLU A 34 14.61 -11.00 -6.05
C GLU A 34 13.92 -10.30 -4.86
N PRO A 35 14.32 -10.61 -3.61
CA PRO A 35 13.67 -10.04 -2.41
C PRO A 35 13.75 -8.50 -2.37
N LYS A 36 14.76 -7.91 -3.01
CA LYS A 36 14.98 -6.46 -3.10
C LYS A 36 13.84 -5.69 -3.78
N ILE A 37 13.03 -6.36 -4.61
CA ILE A 37 11.87 -5.72 -5.26
C ILE A 37 10.88 -5.23 -4.19
N PHE A 38 10.77 -5.92 -3.07
CA PHE A 38 9.83 -5.58 -2.00
C PHE A 38 10.37 -4.50 -1.06
N GLU A 39 11.66 -4.15 -1.16
CA GLU A 39 12.23 -3.02 -0.43
C GLU A 39 11.61 -1.68 -0.85
N ILE A 40 11.05 -1.61 -2.06
CA ILE A 40 10.32 -0.45 -2.57
C ILE A 40 9.14 -0.09 -1.68
N ASN A 41 8.49 -1.09 -1.07
CA ASN A 41 7.33 -0.92 -0.20
C ASN A 41 7.67 -0.95 1.29
N LEU A 42 8.96 -0.89 1.67
CA LEU A 42 9.35 -0.91 3.09
C LEU A 42 9.09 0.42 3.81
N ASN A 43 9.16 1.54 3.09
CA ASN A 43 8.95 2.88 3.66
C ASN A 43 7.48 3.29 3.76
N VAL A 44 6.56 2.44 3.31
CA VAL A 44 5.12 2.67 3.40
C VAL A 44 4.70 2.66 4.87
N ASN A 45 4.06 3.75 5.30
CA ASN A 45 3.43 3.80 6.61
C ASN A 45 2.20 2.89 6.64
N ARG A 46 2.37 1.67 7.16
CA ARG A 46 1.28 0.68 7.30
C ARG A 46 0.14 1.16 8.19
N ASN A 47 0.40 2.15 9.05
CA ASN A 47 -0.60 2.75 9.94
C ASN A 47 -1.27 3.98 9.31
N ALA A 48 -0.92 4.39 8.09
CA ALA A 48 -1.47 5.58 7.45
C ALA A 48 -3.01 5.60 7.43
N GLY A 49 -3.64 4.43 7.22
CA GLY A 49 -5.10 4.29 7.30
C GLY A 49 -5.63 4.61 8.70
N ASN A 50 -5.03 4.02 9.73
CA ASN A 50 -5.44 4.26 11.13
C ASN A 50 -5.22 5.72 11.53
N GLU A 51 -4.05 6.28 11.20
CA GLU A 51 -3.73 7.68 11.50
C GLU A 51 -4.68 8.65 10.80
N LYS A 52 -5.09 8.34 9.56
CA LYS A 52 -6.07 9.13 8.83
C LYS A 52 -7.43 9.07 9.52
N SER A 53 -7.92 7.87 9.86
CA SER A 53 -9.19 7.70 10.55
C SER A 53 -9.21 8.40 11.91
N GLU A 54 -8.15 8.27 12.70
CA GLU A 54 -8.04 8.96 13.99
C GLU A 54 -8.10 10.49 13.85
N LYS A 55 -7.42 11.05 12.84
CA LYS A 55 -7.47 12.50 12.57
C LYS A 55 -8.86 12.96 12.16
N GLU A 56 -9.52 12.22 11.27
CA GLU A 56 -10.88 12.53 10.81
C GLU A 56 -11.88 12.49 11.97
N ASP A 57 -11.76 11.51 12.87
CA ASP A 57 -12.61 11.40 14.06
C ASP A 57 -12.40 12.58 15.03
N ILE A 58 -11.14 12.97 15.29
CA ILE A 58 -10.82 14.11 16.15
C ILE A 58 -11.37 15.42 15.56
N GLU A 59 -11.22 15.63 14.26
CA GLU A 59 -11.71 16.82 13.57
C GLU A 59 -13.24 16.89 13.58
N PHE A 60 -13.91 15.74 13.37
CA PHE A 60 -15.36 15.63 13.47
C PHE A 60 -15.88 16.03 14.86
N LEU A 61 -15.25 15.52 15.93
CA LEU A 61 -15.64 15.86 17.31
C LEU A 61 -15.46 17.35 17.61
N LYS A 62 -14.33 17.95 17.21
CA LYS A 62 -14.08 19.39 17.37
C LYS A 62 -15.12 20.26 16.65
N ASN A 63 -15.47 19.89 15.43
CA ASN A 63 -16.47 20.62 14.65
C ASN A 63 -17.86 20.54 15.28
N LYS A 64 -18.20 19.43 15.94
CA LYS A 64 -19.46 19.27 16.66
C LYS A 64 -19.54 20.13 17.94
N GLU A 65 -18.43 20.23 18.67
CA GLU A 65 -18.34 21.09 19.85
C GLU A 65 -18.49 22.57 19.46
N ASN A 66 -17.80 23.01 18.40
CA ASN A 66 -17.87 24.40 17.91
C ASN A 66 -19.22 24.81 17.31
N GLN A 67 -20.09 23.85 16.93
CA GLN A 67 -21.45 24.13 16.45
C GLN A 67 -22.51 24.16 17.56
N SER A 68 -22.11 23.82 18.78
CA SER A 68 -22.99 23.77 19.96
C SER A 68 -22.87 25.01 20.86
N GLU A 69 -21.99 25.96 20.50
CA GLU A 69 -21.87 27.31 21.07
C GLU A 69 -22.59 28.35 20.20
#